data_AF-A0A9W7YTM0-F1
#
_entry.id   AF-A0A9W7YTM0-F1
#
_cell.length_a   1.000
_cell.length_b   1.000
_cell.length_c   1.000
_cell.angle_alpha   90.00
_cell.angle_beta   90.00
_cell.angle_gamma   90.00
#
_symmetry.space_group_name_H-M   'P 1'
#
loop_
_entity.id
_entity.type
_entity.pdbx_description
1 polymer ?
#
loop_
_entity_poly.entity_id
_entity_poly.type
_entity_poly.pdbx_seq_one_letter_code
_entity_poly.pdbx_strand_id
1 'polypeptide(L)'
;MTCVICHDSIFAAQQAEASGARGPRTRAAALSCGHVFHKRCIDRWFDTSAQTVCPTCQNVHTGTVLTLYIDYDETEALRSAGDRTTAEEAAEEDEAELRELRATVRELVEKLSHTTDMARETIQVATAERRVHNERLYELEEKDEEIARLESELSESQEENEWLGSEIRRLERQAKGHLGNIRGLQRKVREQRARIDELEEFDSEWLQSEVDRLEQLAASHSLNISGMNRKIRDQAAQISDLEYDNNEMCRVSDAHRVHIKSLQSALKSYKNMLNEYRRYNSSDSGYGYY
;
A
#
# COMPACT_ATOMS: atom_id res chain seq x y z
N MET A 1 -59.56 -38.71 -54.20
CA MET A 1 -59.24 -38.74 -52.75
C MET A 1 -59.60 -40.11 -52.19
N THR A 2 -58.71 -40.72 -51.39
CA THR A 2 -58.88 -42.06 -50.79
C THR A 2 -59.12 -41.96 -49.28
N CYS A 3 -59.98 -42.80 -48.73
CA CYS A 3 -60.25 -42.84 -47.30
C CYS A 3 -59.06 -43.51 -46.60
N VAL A 4 -58.35 -42.83 -45.70
CA VAL A 4 -57.14 -43.40 -45.06
C VAL A 4 -57.44 -44.56 -44.09
N ILE A 5 -58.71 -44.80 -43.75
CA ILE A 5 -59.11 -45.88 -42.83
C ILE A 5 -59.29 -47.22 -43.58
N CYS A 6 -59.83 -47.20 -44.81
CA CYS A 6 -60.04 -48.41 -45.62
C CYS A 6 -59.27 -48.43 -46.94
N HIS A 7 -58.60 -47.33 -47.29
CA HIS A 7 -57.89 -47.08 -48.55
C HIS A 7 -58.73 -47.06 -49.83
N ASP A 8 -60.04 -47.27 -49.74
CA ASP A 8 -60.95 -47.13 -50.89
C ASP A 8 -61.20 -45.67 -51.28
N SER A 9 -61.55 -45.44 -52.54
CA SER A 9 -61.97 -44.11 -53.02
C SER A 9 -63.19 -43.63 -52.24
N ILE A 10 -63.10 -42.40 -51.70
CA ILE A 10 -64.17 -41.76 -50.90
C ILE A 10 -65.46 -41.63 -51.73
N PHE A 11 -65.32 -41.54 -53.05
CA PHE A 11 -66.41 -41.23 -53.98
C PHE A 11 -66.84 -42.42 -54.85
N ALA A 12 -66.13 -43.55 -54.82
CA ALA A 12 -66.46 -44.70 -55.69
C ALA A 12 -67.81 -45.36 -55.35
N ALA A 13 -68.30 -45.25 -54.11
CA ALA A 13 -69.53 -45.90 -53.67
C ALA A 13 -70.83 -45.19 -54.09
N GLN A 14 -70.76 -43.99 -54.71
CA GLN A 14 -71.94 -43.30 -55.23
C GLN A 14 -72.29 -43.69 -56.68
N GLN A 15 -71.38 -44.33 -57.43
CA GLN A 15 -71.59 -44.72 -58.84
C GLN A 15 -72.25 -46.10 -59.02
N ALA A 16 -72.58 -46.84 -57.95
CA ALA A 16 -73.12 -48.20 -58.01
C ALA A 16 -74.66 -48.30 -57.89
N GLU A 17 -75.40 -47.25 -58.23
CA GLU A 17 -76.88 -47.31 -58.28
C GLU A 17 -77.42 -48.01 -59.54
N ALA A 18 -76.60 -48.19 -60.58
CA ALA A 18 -77.01 -48.83 -61.83
C ALA A 18 -76.91 -50.38 -61.84
N SER A 19 -76.34 -51.04 -60.82
CA SER A 19 -75.97 -52.47 -60.92
C SER A 19 -76.30 -53.36 -59.71
N GLY A 20 -77.35 -53.07 -58.94
CA GLY A 20 -78.09 -54.07 -58.14
C GLY A 20 -77.34 -54.91 -57.07
N ALA A 21 -76.10 -54.57 -56.69
CA ALA A 21 -75.29 -55.37 -55.77
C ALA A 21 -75.44 -54.90 -54.31
N ARG A 22 -75.73 -55.83 -53.38
CA ARG A 22 -75.77 -55.61 -51.92
C ARG A 22 -74.36 -55.40 -51.34
N GLY A 23 -73.80 -54.21 -51.54
CA GLY A 23 -72.63 -53.70 -50.80
C GLY A 23 -73.04 -52.52 -49.89
N PRO A 24 -72.37 -52.30 -48.75
CA PRO A 24 -72.75 -51.22 -47.85
C PRO A 24 -72.43 -49.84 -48.44
N ARG A 25 -73.48 -49.08 -48.76
CA ARG A 25 -73.41 -47.67 -49.16
C ARG A 25 -72.71 -46.86 -48.07
N THR A 26 -71.63 -46.16 -48.38
CA THR A 26 -70.98 -45.25 -47.42
C THR A 26 -70.87 -43.86 -48.02
N ARG A 27 -71.50 -42.87 -47.36
CA ARG A 27 -71.44 -41.45 -47.76
C ARG A 27 -70.12 -40.84 -47.32
N ALA A 28 -69.64 -39.83 -48.04
CA ALA A 28 -68.50 -39.04 -47.61
C ALA A 28 -68.88 -38.21 -46.39
N ALA A 29 -67.96 -38.09 -45.43
CA ALA A 29 -68.18 -37.32 -44.22
C ALA A 29 -66.90 -36.59 -43.79
N ALA A 30 -67.05 -35.37 -43.31
CA ALA A 30 -65.96 -34.52 -42.88
C ALA A 30 -65.96 -34.32 -41.35
N LEU A 31 -64.77 -34.29 -40.77
CA LEU A 31 -64.56 -33.89 -39.38
C LEU A 31 -64.39 -32.36 -39.28
N SER A 32 -64.46 -31.83 -38.06
CA SER A 32 -64.23 -30.40 -37.77
C SER A 32 -62.85 -29.89 -38.20
N CYS A 33 -61.87 -30.79 -38.37
CA CYS A 33 -60.55 -30.46 -38.90
C CYS A 33 -60.48 -30.41 -40.43
N GLY A 34 -61.60 -30.63 -41.14
CA GLY A 34 -61.67 -30.60 -42.61
C GLY A 34 -61.29 -31.91 -43.32
N HIS A 35 -60.78 -32.92 -42.60
CA HIS A 35 -60.45 -34.21 -43.21
C HIS A 35 -61.72 -35.03 -43.51
N VAL A 36 -61.73 -35.68 -44.68
CA VAL A 36 -62.89 -36.40 -45.23
C VAL A 36 -62.64 -37.90 -45.26
N PHE A 37 -63.64 -38.68 -44.84
CA PHE A 37 -63.61 -40.14 -44.76
C PHE A 37 -64.96 -40.73 -45.21
N HIS A 38 -65.06 -42.04 -45.38
CA HIS A 38 -66.38 -42.67 -45.42
C HIS A 38 -67.04 -42.60 -44.05
N LYS A 39 -68.31 -42.18 -44.01
CA LYS A 39 -69.10 -42.03 -42.77
C LYS A 39 -69.00 -43.24 -41.86
N ARG A 40 -69.15 -44.44 -42.42
CA ARG A 40 -69.05 -45.71 -41.68
C ARG A 40 -67.65 -46.01 -41.13
N CYS A 41 -66.61 -45.62 -41.86
CA CYS A 41 -65.24 -45.84 -41.44
C CYS A 41 -64.90 -44.94 -40.26
N ILE A 42 -65.30 -43.67 -40.31
CA ILE A 42 -65.03 -42.73 -39.22
C ILE A 42 -65.92 -42.98 -37.99
N ASP A 43 -67.18 -43.40 -38.18
CA ASP A 43 -68.05 -43.78 -37.06
C ASP A 43 -67.48 -45.00 -36.31
N ARG A 44 -67.09 -46.06 -37.04
CA ARG A 44 -66.47 -47.24 -36.41
C ARG A 44 -65.15 -46.91 -35.72
N TRP A 45 -64.36 -46.02 -36.31
CA TRP A 45 -63.12 -45.56 -35.71
C TRP A 45 -63.39 -44.94 -34.33
N PHE A 46 -64.35 -44.01 -34.24
CA PHE A 46 -64.75 -43.40 -32.97
C PHE A 46 -65.37 -44.39 -31.98
N ASP A 47 -66.15 -45.37 -32.44
CA ASP A 47 -66.71 -46.41 -31.58
C ASP A 47 -65.64 -47.33 -30.96
N THR A 48 -64.52 -47.53 -31.66
CA THR A 48 -63.45 -48.45 -31.23
C THR A 48 -62.36 -47.74 -30.44
N SER A 49 -62.12 -46.46 -30.70
CA SER A 49 -61.08 -45.67 -30.04
C SER A 49 -61.58 -45.07 -28.72
N ALA A 50 -60.76 -45.09 -27.67
CA ALA A 50 -61.08 -44.46 -26.38
C ALA A 50 -61.15 -42.91 -26.46
N GLN A 51 -60.71 -42.30 -27.57
CA GLN A 51 -60.71 -40.85 -27.80
C GLN A 51 -61.20 -40.53 -29.20
N THR A 52 -62.06 -39.52 -29.34
CA THR A 52 -62.59 -39.05 -30.63
C THR A 52 -61.56 -38.20 -31.38
N VAL A 53 -60.48 -38.80 -31.87
CA VAL A 53 -59.39 -38.10 -32.59
C VAL A 53 -59.41 -38.40 -34.10
N CYS A 54 -59.10 -37.39 -34.90
CA CYS A 54 -58.99 -37.54 -36.36
C CYS A 54 -57.87 -38.53 -36.73
N PRO A 55 -58.12 -39.56 -37.57
CA PRO A 55 -57.08 -40.49 -38.01
C PRO A 55 -55.91 -39.84 -38.76
N THR A 56 -56.14 -38.70 -39.42
CA THR A 56 -55.14 -38.04 -40.27
C THR A 56 -54.28 -37.06 -39.50
N CYS A 57 -54.88 -36.19 -38.68
CA CYS A 57 -54.15 -35.12 -37.98
C CYS A 57 -54.14 -35.27 -36.45
N GLN A 58 -54.81 -36.29 -35.91
CA GLN A 58 -54.89 -36.60 -34.47
C GLN A 58 -55.53 -35.51 -33.59
N ASN A 59 -56.02 -34.42 -34.18
CA ASN A 59 -56.78 -33.40 -33.45
C ASN A 59 -58.08 -33.99 -32.90
N VAL A 60 -58.43 -33.62 -31.67
CA VAL A 60 -59.66 -34.02 -30.99
C VAL A 60 -60.87 -33.44 -31.74
N HIS A 61 -61.79 -34.30 -32.11
CA HIS A 61 -63.07 -33.93 -32.70
C HIS A 61 -64.09 -33.70 -31.58
N THR A 62 -64.57 -32.46 -31.49
CA THR A 62 -65.51 -31.99 -30.46
C THR A 62 -66.91 -31.70 -31.01
N GLY A 63 -67.21 -32.12 -32.25
CA GLY A 63 -68.46 -31.82 -32.95
C GLY A 63 -69.18 -33.05 -33.49
N THR A 64 -70.21 -32.81 -34.32
CA THR A 64 -70.86 -33.87 -35.09
C THR A 64 -70.12 -34.07 -36.42
N VAL A 65 -70.03 -35.33 -36.84
CA VAL A 65 -69.46 -35.69 -38.14
C VAL A 65 -70.42 -35.23 -39.26
N LEU A 66 -69.97 -34.31 -40.11
CA LEU A 66 -70.79 -33.71 -41.17
C LEU A 66 -70.85 -34.64 -42.38
N THR A 67 -72.04 -35.07 -42.78
CA THR A 67 -72.22 -35.89 -43.99
C THR A 67 -72.30 -34.98 -45.22
N LEU A 68 -71.40 -35.18 -46.18
CA LEU A 68 -71.32 -34.37 -47.39
C LEU A 68 -72.24 -34.96 -48.48
N TYR A 69 -73.00 -34.09 -49.14
CA TYR A 69 -73.74 -34.37 -50.36
C TYR A 69 -73.06 -33.58 -51.47
N ILE A 70 -72.62 -34.28 -52.52
CA ILE A 70 -71.99 -33.65 -53.68
C ILE A 70 -72.95 -33.85 -54.83
N ASP A 71 -73.55 -32.76 -55.29
CA ASP A 71 -74.33 -32.73 -56.53
C ASP A 71 -73.31 -32.59 -57.67
N TYR A 72 -73.10 -33.66 -58.42
CA TYR A 72 -72.37 -33.59 -59.68
C TYR A 72 -73.34 -33.10 -60.75
N ASP A 73 -73.23 -31.83 -61.13
CA ASP A 73 -73.94 -31.30 -62.29
C ASP A 73 -73.18 -31.76 -63.55
N GLU A 74 -73.57 -32.93 -64.08
CA GLU A 74 -72.99 -33.56 -65.29
C GLU A 74 -73.42 -32.85 -66.60
N THR A 75 -73.92 -31.61 -66.54
CA THR A 75 -74.65 -30.97 -67.64
C THR A 75 -73.84 -30.03 -68.54
N GLU A 76 -72.53 -29.86 -68.33
CA GLU A 76 -71.70 -29.02 -69.22
C GLU A 76 -70.84 -29.77 -70.27
N ALA A 77 -70.69 -31.10 -70.18
CA ALA A 77 -69.82 -31.85 -71.09
C ALA A 77 -70.47 -32.25 -72.45
N LEU A 78 -71.75 -31.95 -72.68
CA LEU A 78 -72.51 -32.39 -73.87
C LEU A 78 -73.08 -31.25 -74.74
N ARG A 79 -72.73 -29.99 -74.48
CA ARG A 79 -73.21 -28.83 -75.24
C ARG A 79 -72.08 -28.09 -75.97
N SER A 80 -71.40 -28.75 -76.91
CA SER A 80 -70.66 -28.03 -77.96
C SER A 80 -70.43 -28.94 -79.18
N ALA A 81 -71.53 -29.32 -79.83
CA ALA A 81 -71.50 -30.00 -81.13
C ALA A 81 -72.59 -29.38 -82.01
N GLY A 82 -72.26 -28.25 -82.65
CA GLY A 82 -73.08 -27.73 -83.74
C GLY A 82 -73.14 -26.22 -83.82
N ASP A 83 -72.06 -25.58 -84.26
CA ASP A 83 -72.13 -24.46 -85.22
C ASP A 83 -70.73 -24.18 -85.78
N ARG A 84 -70.45 -24.58 -87.03
CA ARG A 84 -69.07 -24.54 -87.61
C ARG A 84 -68.73 -23.23 -88.31
N THR A 85 -69.68 -22.30 -88.47
CA THR A 85 -69.43 -21.04 -89.17
C THR A 85 -69.33 -19.83 -88.24
N THR A 86 -69.85 -19.90 -87.02
CA THR A 86 -69.60 -18.93 -85.94
C THR A 86 -68.38 -19.30 -85.09
N ALA A 87 -67.98 -20.58 -85.10
CA ALA A 87 -66.79 -21.07 -84.41
C ALA A 87 -65.47 -20.68 -85.09
N GLU A 88 -65.45 -20.44 -86.40
CA GLU A 88 -64.25 -19.98 -87.11
C GLU A 88 -63.99 -18.48 -86.85
N GLU A 89 -65.03 -17.64 -86.85
CA GLU A 89 -64.94 -16.22 -86.46
C GLU A 89 -64.61 -16.06 -84.96
N ALA A 90 -65.23 -16.85 -84.09
CA ALA A 90 -64.90 -16.87 -82.66
C ALA A 90 -63.47 -17.40 -82.40
N ALA A 91 -62.99 -18.37 -83.17
CA ALA A 91 -61.61 -18.86 -83.07
C ALA A 91 -60.58 -17.81 -83.55
N GLU A 92 -60.91 -17.01 -84.58
CA GLU A 92 -60.07 -15.89 -85.02
C GLU A 92 -60.05 -14.74 -83.99
N GLU A 93 -61.19 -14.45 -83.35
CA GLU A 93 -61.32 -13.47 -82.27
C GLU A 93 -60.55 -13.90 -81.02
N ASP A 94 -60.70 -15.17 -80.60
CA ASP A 94 -59.92 -15.79 -79.51
C ASP A 94 -58.41 -15.81 -79.83
N GLU A 95 -58.01 -16.07 -81.08
CA GLU A 95 -56.60 -16.08 -81.49
C GLU A 95 -55.99 -14.66 -81.53
N ALA A 96 -56.81 -13.65 -81.83
CA ALA A 96 -56.42 -12.24 -81.72
C ALA A 96 -56.26 -11.81 -80.25
N GLU A 97 -57.20 -12.17 -79.38
CA GLU A 97 -57.14 -11.91 -77.94
C GLU A 97 -55.95 -12.63 -77.29
N LEU A 98 -55.68 -13.89 -77.67
CA LEU A 98 -54.49 -14.62 -77.25
C LEU A 98 -53.19 -13.97 -77.74
N ARG A 99 -53.18 -13.37 -78.94
CA ARG A 99 -52.02 -12.63 -79.45
C ARG A 99 -51.77 -11.36 -78.63
N GLU A 100 -52.83 -10.63 -78.28
CA GLU A 100 -52.74 -9.44 -77.43
C GLU A 100 -52.30 -9.79 -76.01
N LEU A 101 -52.90 -10.82 -75.41
CA LEU A 101 -52.51 -11.32 -74.08
C LEU A 101 -51.04 -11.82 -74.07
N ARG A 102 -50.58 -12.49 -75.14
CA ARG A 102 -49.16 -12.87 -75.26
C ARG A 102 -48.24 -11.66 -75.42
N ALA A 103 -48.71 -10.57 -76.03
CA ALA A 103 -47.93 -9.33 -76.10
C ALA A 103 -47.82 -8.67 -74.73
N THR A 104 -48.93 -8.57 -73.98
CA THR A 104 -48.93 -7.99 -72.62
C THR A 104 -48.12 -8.86 -71.64
N VAL A 105 -48.21 -10.18 -71.74
CA VAL A 105 -47.38 -11.10 -70.93
C VAL A 105 -45.89 -10.89 -71.22
N ARG A 106 -45.48 -10.73 -72.49
CA ARG A 106 -44.08 -10.43 -72.83
C ARG A 106 -43.61 -9.11 -72.23
N GLU A 107 -44.42 -8.06 -72.35
CA GLU A 107 -44.12 -6.76 -71.77
C GLU A 107 -43.99 -6.82 -70.24
N LEU A 108 -44.89 -7.54 -69.57
CA LEU A 108 -44.83 -7.76 -68.12
C LEU A 108 -43.61 -8.58 -67.70
N VAL A 109 -43.23 -9.59 -68.49
CA VAL A 109 -42.01 -10.39 -68.27
C VAL A 109 -40.76 -9.52 -68.40
N GLU A 110 -40.67 -8.65 -69.41
CA GLU A 110 -39.55 -7.71 -69.55
C GLU A 110 -39.48 -6.72 -68.38
N LYS A 111 -40.62 -6.15 -67.98
CA LYS A 111 -40.71 -5.26 -66.80
C LYS A 111 -40.26 -5.99 -65.53
N LEU A 112 -40.76 -7.21 -65.30
CA LEU A 112 -40.36 -8.03 -64.16
C LEU A 112 -38.86 -8.35 -64.19
N SER A 113 -38.32 -8.75 -65.34
CA SER A 113 -36.89 -9.00 -65.53
C SER A 113 -36.07 -7.77 -65.15
N HIS A 114 -36.41 -6.60 -65.69
CA HIS A 114 -35.72 -5.36 -65.39
C HIS A 114 -35.79 -4.99 -63.90
N THR A 115 -36.96 -5.10 -63.27
CA THR A 115 -37.07 -4.86 -61.82
C THR A 115 -36.27 -5.86 -60.98
N THR A 116 -36.17 -7.11 -61.44
CA THR A 116 -35.41 -8.16 -60.75
C THR A 116 -33.91 -7.90 -60.84
N ASP A 117 -33.43 -7.43 -62.00
CA ASP A 117 -32.02 -7.08 -62.18
C ASP A 117 -31.64 -5.84 -61.35
N MET A 118 -32.49 -4.81 -61.33
CA MET A 118 -32.31 -3.64 -60.45
C MET A 118 -32.30 -4.02 -58.96
N ALA A 119 -33.21 -4.92 -58.55
CA ALA A 119 -33.24 -5.46 -57.19
C ALA A 119 -31.96 -6.26 -56.87
N ARG A 120 -31.43 -7.01 -57.84
CA ARG A 120 -30.19 -7.76 -57.67
C ARG A 120 -28.99 -6.84 -57.50
N GLU A 121 -28.86 -5.79 -58.31
CA GLU A 121 -27.77 -4.82 -58.19
C GLU A 121 -27.82 -4.08 -56.85
N THR A 122 -29.00 -3.62 -56.42
CA THR A 122 -29.16 -2.96 -55.12
C THR A 122 -28.80 -3.88 -53.95
N ILE A 123 -29.18 -5.16 -54.01
CA ILE A 123 -28.76 -6.16 -53.00
C ILE A 123 -27.24 -6.38 -53.03
N GLN A 124 -26.61 -6.44 -54.21
CA GLN A 124 -25.15 -6.55 -54.32
C GLN A 124 -24.42 -5.35 -53.72
N VAL A 125 -24.88 -4.13 -53.97
CA VAL A 125 -24.31 -2.92 -53.36
C VAL A 125 -24.49 -2.95 -51.84
N ALA A 126 -25.71 -3.21 -51.36
CA ALA A 126 -26.01 -3.26 -49.93
C ALA A 126 -25.25 -4.37 -49.18
N THR A 127 -24.93 -5.48 -49.84
CA THR A 127 -24.11 -6.55 -49.25
C THR A 127 -22.63 -6.18 -49.22
N ALA A 128 -22.11 -5.51 -50.25
CA ALA A 128 -20.74 -4.98 -50.26
C ALA A 128 -20.55 -3.91 -49.17
N GLU A 129 -21.49 -2.97 -49.04
CA GLU A 129 -21.48 -1.95 -47.98
C GLU A 129 -21.49 -2.56 -46.58
N ARG A 130 -22.35 -3.57 -46.37
CA ARG A 130 -22.41 -4.29 -45.09
C ARG A 130 -21.10 -4.99 -44.76
N ARG A 131 -20.38 -5.51 -45.76
CA ARG A 131 -19.06 -6.13 -45.55
C ARG A 131 -18.05 -5.10 -45.04
N VAL A 132 -17.99 -3.93 -45.68
CA VAL A 132 -17.12 -2.82 -45.26
C VAL A 132 -17.51 -2.31 -43.87
N HIS A 133 -18.81 -2.22 -43.58
CA HIS A 133 -19.27 -1.81 -42.26
C HIS A 133 -18.87 -2.80 -41.17
N ASN A 134 -19.00 -4.11 -41.43
CA ASN A 134 -18.57 -5.14 -40.48
C ASN A 134 -17.06 -5.11 -40.25
N GLU A 135 -16.25 -4.90 -41.30
CA GLU A 135 -14.80 -4.74 -41.16
C GLU A 135 -14.44 -3.55 -40.26
N ARG A 136 -15.11 -2.42 -40.46
CA ARG A 136 -14.95 -1.24 -39.61
C ARG A 136 -15.41 -1.47 -38.16
N LEU A 137 -16.45 -2.29 -37.94
CA LEU A 137 -16.88 -2.66 -36.59
C LEU A 137 -15.81 -3.48 -35.88
N TYR A 138 -15.19 -4.46 -36.55
CA TYR A 138 -14.07 -5.21 -35.97
C TYR A 138 -12.87 -4.33 -35.63
N GLU A 139 -12.52 -3.38 -36.51
CA GLU A 139 -11.45 -2.42 -36.22
C GLU A 139 -11.77 -1.55 -35.00
N LEU A 140 -13.03 -1.12 -34.85
CA LEU A 140 -13.45 -0.34 -33.68
C LEU A 140 -13.41 -1.17 -32.40
N GLU A 141 -13.85 -2.43 -32.44
CA GLU A 141 -13.77 -3.35 -31.29
C GLU A 141 -12.31 -3.54 -30.84
N GLU A 142 -11.37 -3.73 -31.77
CA GLU A 142 -9.93 -3.83 -31.43
C GLU A 142 -9.40 -2.55 -30.78
N LYS A 143 -9.84 -1.37 -31.25
CA LYS A 143 -9.45 -0.09 -30.65
C LYS A 143 -10.07 0.13 -29.27
N ASP A 144 -11.29 -0.31 -29.04
CA ASP A 144 -11.93 -0.23 -27.72
C ASP A 144 -11.21 -1.16 -26.71
N GLU A 145 -10.77 -2.34 -27.14
CA GLU A 145 -9.92 -3.23 -26.33
C GLU A 145 -8.55 -2.60 -26.01
N GLU A 146 -7.95 -1.92 -26.99
CA GLU A 146 -6.71 -1.17 -26.79
C GLU A 146 -6.86 -0.04 -25.77
N ILE A 147 -7.93 0.75 -25.90
CA ILE A 147 -8.25 1.85 -24.98
C ILE A 147 -8.44 1.30 -23.57
N ALA A 148 -9.21 0.22 -23.41
CA ALA A 148 -9.45 -0.39 -22.11
C ALA A 148 -8.14 -0.85 -21.44
N ARG A 149 -7.19 -1.39 -22.22
CA ARG A 149 -5.87 -1.78 -21.71
C ARG A 149 -5.06 -0.57 -21.24
N LEU A 150 -4.98 0.48 -22.06
CA LEU A 150 -4.26 1.71 -21.72
C LEU A 150 -4.88 2.44 -20.52
N GLU A 151 -6.20 2.41 -20.38
CA GLU A 151 -6.90 2.95 -19.22
C GLU A 151 -6.56 2.18 -17.94
N SER A 152 -6.47 0.84 -18.01
CA SER A 152 -6.03 0.02 -16.88
C SER A 152 -4.59 0.34 -16.47
N GLU A 153 -3.66 0.42 -17.43
CA GLU A 153 -2.26 0.77 -17.17
C GLU A 153 -2.12 2.19 -16.58
N LEU A 154 -2.91 3.14 -17.09
CA LEU A 154 -2.94 4.50 -16.57
C LEU A 154 -3.47 4.53 -15.12
N SER A 155 -4.52 3.76 -14.83
CA SER A 155 -5.09 3.64 -13.48
C SER A 155 -4.06 3.08 -12.50
N GLU A 156 -3.36 2.00 -12.86
CA GLU A 156 -2.32 1.41 -12.03
C GLU A 156 -1.17 2.41 -11.74
N SER A 157 -0.72 3.13 -12.77
CA SER A 157 0.31 4.16 -12.58
C SER A 157 -0.16 5.33 -11.71
N GLN A 158 -1.44 5.71 -11.80
CA GLN A 158 -2.03 6.74 -10.94
C GLN A 158 -2.04 6.29 -9.47
N GLU A 159 -2.45 5.06 -9.19
CA GLU A 159 -2.43 4.49 -7.83
C GLU A 159 -1.00 4.44 -7.26
N GLU A 160 -0.02 4.03 -8.05
CA GLU A 160 1.39 4.03 -7.64
C GLU A 160 1.88 5.45 -7.31
N ASN A 161 1.54 6.44 -8.14
CA ASN A 161 1.89 7.84 -7.90
C ASN A 161 1.22 8.41 -6.65
N GLU A 162 -0.03 8.05 -6.37
CA GLU A 162 -0.73 8.43 -5.14
C GLU A 162 -0.06 7.83 -3.89
N TRP A 163 0.35 6.57 -3.99
CA TRP A 163 1.08 5.88 -2.94
C TRP A 163 2.45 6.54 -2.69
N LEU A 164 3.26 6.73 -3.74
CA LEU A 164 4.56 7.40 -3.67
C LEU A 164 4.43 8.83 -3.11
N GLY A 165 3.42 9.57 -3.56
CA GLY A 165 3.14 10.92 -3.05
C GLY A 165 2.80 10.93 -1.56
N SER A 166 2.07 9.92 -1.08
CA SER A 166 1.75 9.76 0.34
C SER A 166 2.98 9.40 1.17
N GLU A 167 3.86 8.56 0.63
CA GLU A 167 5.10 8.15 1.26
C GLU A 167 6.11 9.30 1.36
N ILE A 168 6.26 10.10 0.29
CA ILE A 168 7.06 11.33 0.31
C ILE A 168 6.57 12.27 1.42
N ARG A 169 5.26 12.53 1.52
CA ARG A 169 4.69 13.38 2.59
C ARG A 169 4.97 12.82 3.99
N ARG A 170 5.00 11.50 4.15
CA ARG A 170 5.35 10.84 5.43
C ARG A 170 6.81 11.10 5.79
N LEU A 171 7.73 10.89 4.85
CA LEU A 171 9.17 11.10 5.04
C LEU A 171 9.49 12.57 5.31
N GLU A 172 8.85 13.51 4.61
CA GLU A 172 9.02 14.95 4.85
C GLU A 172 8.61 15.36 6.28
N ARG A 173 7.51 14.80 6.80
CA ARG A 173 7.09 15.04 8.20
C ARG A 173 8.12 14.50 9.19
N GLN A 174 8.66 13.31 8.94
CA GLN A 174 9.72 12.74 9.78
C GLN A 174 10.99 13.60 9.75
N ALA A 175 11.44 14.03 8.56
CA ALA A 175 12.60 14.90 8.40
C ALA A 175 12.43 16.24 9.14
N LYS A 176 11.25 16.87 9.04
CA LYS A 176 10.91 18.09 9.80
C LYS A 176 10.97 17.85 11.31
N GLY A 177 10.48 16.71 11.79
CA GLY A 177 10.58 16.31 13.19
C GLY A 177 12.03 16.16 13.66
N HIS A 178 12.87 15.46 12.90
CA HIS A 178 14.29 15.30 13.22
C HIS A 178 15.04 16.64 13.22
N LEU A 179 14.78 17.53 12.26
CA LEU A 179 15.33 18.89 12.25
C LEU A 179 14.90 19.71 13.47
N GLY A 180 13.66 19.53 13.94
CA GLY A 180 13.18 20.09 15.21
C GLY A 180 14.01 19.61 16.40
N ASN A 181 14.24 18.30 16.49
CA ASN A 181 15.03 17.68 17.55
C ASN A 181 16.49 18.16 17.53
N ILE A 182 17.12 18.21 16.35
CA ILE A 182 18.49 18.70 16.19
C ILE A 182 18.61 20.15 16.67
N ARG A 183 17.67 21.03 16.28
CA ARG A 183 17.65 22.42 16.77
C ARG A 183 17.49 22.50 18.29
N GLY A 184 16.66 21.64 18.87
CA GLY A 184 16.50 21.53 20.32
C GLY A 184 17.79 21.12 21.02
N LEU A 185 18.49 20.11 20.51
CA LEU A 185 19.79 19.66 21.04
C LEU A 185 20.87 20.73 20.88
N GLN A 186 20.94 21.41 19.74
CA GLN A 186 21.88 22.52 19.52
C GLN A 186 21.67 23.67 20.51
N ARG A 187 20.43 23.93 20.94
CA ARG A 187 20.16 24.92 21.99
C ARG A 187 20.72 24.45 23.34
N LYS A 188 20.44 23.22 23.73
CA LYS A 188 20.96 22.63 24.98
C LYS A 188 22.48 22.62 25.02
N VAL A 189 23.14 22.28 23.91
CA VAL A 189 24.60 22.32 23.81
C VAL A 189 25.13 23.74 23.99
N ARG A 190 24.47 24.75 23.40
CA ARG A 190 24.87 26.15 23.60
C ARG A 190 24.69 26.61 25.05
N GLU A 191 23.57 26.27 25.67
CA GLU A 191 23.31 26.55 27.09
C GLU A 191 24.35 25.87 28.00
N GLN A 192 24.69 24.61 27.74
CA GLN A 192 25.72 23.91 28.50
C GLN A 192 27.11 24.51 28.33
N ARG A 193 27.48 24.91 27.10
CA ARG A 193 28.74 25.60 26.86
C ARG A 193 28.84 26.91 27.62
N ALA A 194 27.80 27.75 27.56
CA ALA A 194 27.77 28.99 28.32
C ALA A 194 27.95 28.75 29.84
N ARG A 195 27.33 27.71 30.39
CA ARG A 195 27.53 27.34 31.81
C ARG A 195 28.94 26.85 32.12
N ILE A 196 29.60 26.17 31.18
CA ILE A 196 31.01 25.78 31.33
C ILE A 196 31.87 27.03 31.34
N ASP A 197 31.67 27.93 30.37
CA ASP A 197 32.42 29.19 30.27
C ASP A 197 32.28 30.03 31.55
N GLU A 198 31.07 30.16 32.11
CA GLU A 198 30.81 30.86 33.39
C GLU A 198 31.55 30.22 34.58
N LEU A 199 31.60 28.89 34.64
CA LEU A 199 32.29 28.17 35.72
C LEU A 199 33.81 28.29 35.56
N GLU A 200 34.32 28.18 34.34
CA GLU A 200 35.75 28.34 34.06
C GLU A 200 36.25 29.75 34.40
N GLU A 201 35.44 30.78 34.10
CA GLU A 201 35.74 32.17 34.48
C GLU A 201 35.75 32.33 36.01
N PHE A 202 34.71 31.87 36.69
CA PHE A 202 34.61 31.96 38.15
C PHE A 202 35.75 31.21 38.87
N ASP A 203 36.01 29.97 38.48
CA ASP A 203 37.04 29.14 39.11
C ASP A 203 38.44 29.72 38.85
N SER A 204 38.71 30.23 37.64
CA SER A 204 40.01 30.80 37.32
C SER A 204 40.31 32.07 38.12
N GLU A 205 39.34 32.99 38.23
CA GLU A 205 39.51 34.22 39.01
C GLU A 205 39.66 33.93 40.51
N TRP A 206 38.81 33.05 41.05
CA TRP A 206 38.85 32.70 42.46
C TRP A 206 40.16 31.98 42.82
N LEU A 207 40.57 30.99 42.02
CA LEU A 207 41.84 30.28 42.23
C LEU A 207 43.03 31.22 42.13
N GLN A 208 43.06 32.14 41.18
CA GLN A 208 44.16 33.10 41.05
C GLN A 208 44.24 34.02 42.27
N SER A 209 43.10 34.56 42.74
CA SER A 209 43.05 35.39 43.94
C SER A 209 43.53 34.65 45.19
N GLU A 210 43.14 33.38 45.32
CA GLU A 210 43.58 32.54 46.44
C GLU A 210 45.07 32.19 46.37
N VAL A 211 45.61 31.92 45.17
CA VAL A 211 47.05 31.75 44.94
C VAL A 211 47.81 33.01 45.35
N ASP A 212 47.40 34.18 44.86
CA ASP A 212 48.05 35.46 45.18
C ASP A 212 48.04 35.73 46.70
N ARG A 213 46.94 35.42 47.38
CA ARG A 213 46.82 35.54 48.85
C ARG A 213 47.81 34.63 49.57
N LEU A 214 47.94 33.37 49.13
CA LEU A 214 48.86 32.40 49.71
C LEU A 214 50.32 32.80 49.46
N GLU A 215 50.65 33.33 48.29
CA GLU A 215 51.98 33.84 47.97
C GLU A 215 52.36 35.04 48.86
N GLN A 216 51.45 35.99 49.07
CA GLN A 216 51.67 37.11 49.98
C GLN A 216 51.91 36.64 51.42
N LEU A 217 51.14 35.65 51.89
CA LEU A 217 51.33 35.07 53.22
C LEU A 217 52.69 34.36 53.33
N ALA A 218 53.07 33.59 52.31
CA ALA A 218 54.36 32.92 52.26
C ALA A 218 55.53 33.92 52.27
N ALA A 219 55.42 35.02 51.52
CA ALA A 219 56.41 36.10 51.52
C ALA A 219 56.55 36.75 52.91
N SER A 220 55.43 37.05 53.57
CA SER A 220 55.40 37.58 54.95
C SER A 220 56.07 36.62 55.95
N HIS A 221 55.74 35.33 55.87
CA HIS A 221 56.37 34.31 56.72
C HIS A 221 57.87 34.18 56.45
N SER A 222 58.31 34.25 55.18
CA SER A 222 59.73 34.22 54.81
C SER A 222 60.50 35.41 55.42
N LEU A 223 59.91 36.62 55.40
CA LEU A 223 60.50 37.79 56.05
C LEU A 223 60.60 37.62 57.57
N ASN A 224 59.54 37.10 58.21
CA ASN A 224 59.53 36.82 59.65
C ASN A 224 60.60 35.80 60.03
N ILE A 225 60.69 34.68 59.29
CA ILE A 225 61.72 33.65 59.49
C ILE A 225 63.12 34.26 59.33
N SER A 226 63.34 35.06 58.29
CA SER A 226 64.61 35.75 58.06
C SER A 226 64.97 36.70 59.22
N GLY A 227 63.99 37.42 59.75
CA GLY A 227 64.14 38.28 60.93
C GLY A 227 64.46 37.49 62.20
N MET A 228 63.76 36.38 62.45
CA MET A 228 64.05 35.48 63.59
C MET A 228 65.45 34.86 63.47
N ASN A 229 65.85 34.41 62.28
CA ASN A 229 67.18 33.88 62.03
C ASN A 229 68.30 34.92 62.27
N ARG A 230 68.04 36.20 61.99
CA ARG A 230 68.96 37.28 62.39
C ARG A 230 69.07 37.38 63.91
N LYS A 231 67.95 37.45 64.62
CA LYS A 231 67.93 37.50 66.09
C LYS A 231 68.64 36.30 66.73
N ILE A 232 68.42 35.09 66.21
CA ILE A 232 69.10 33.87 66.68
C ILE A 232 70.61 34.00 66.51
N ARG A 233 71.09 34.52 65.36
CA ARG A 233 72.53 34.75 65.14
C ARG A 233 73.10 35.80 66.10
N ASP A 234 72.39 36.90 66.29
CA ASP A 234 72.82 37.97 67.21
C ASP A 234 72.91 37.45 68.65
N GLN A 235 71.91 36.66 69.09
CA GLN A 235 71.91 36.01 70.39
C GLN A 235 73.03 34.96 70.53
N ALA A 236 73.30 34.17 69.48
CA ALA A 236 74.40 33.22 69.48
C ALA A 236 75.76 33.91 69.61
N ALA A 237 75.96 35.05 68.93
CA ALA A 237 77.16 35.86 69.09
C ALA A 237 77.29 36.40 70.53
N GLN A 238 76.21 36.93 71.09
CA GLN A 238 76.20 37.40 72.48
C GLN A 238 76.52 36.30 73.49
N ILE A 239 76.00 35.08 73.29
CA ILE A 239 76.34 33.92 74.14
C ILE A 239 77.83 33.61 74.04
N SER A 240 78.41 33.61 72.83
CA SER A 240 79.83 33.39 72.63
C SER A 240 80.70 34.42 73.35
N ASP A 241 80.31 35.70 73.32
CA ASP A 241 81.02 36.77 74.04
C ASP A 241 80.94 36.57 75.56
N LEU A 242 79.75 36.25 76.09
CA LEU A 242 79.57 35.96 77.51
C LEU A 242 80.35 34.71 77.96
N GLU A 243 80.41 33.68 77.12
CA GLU A 243 81.23 32.48 77.38
C GLU A 243 82.73 32.83 77.42
N TYR A 244 83.19 33.71 76.53
CA TYR A 244 84.56 34.23 76.54
C TYR A 244 84.86 35.00 77.84
N ASP A 245 84.01 35.96 78.21
CA ASP A 245 84.15 36.75 79.42
C ASP A 245 84.11 35.88 80.68
N ASN A 246 83.21 34.89 80.73
CA ASN A 246 83.12 33.97 81.85
C ASN A 246 84.39 33.10 81.98
N ASN A 247 84.94 32.62 80.86
CA ASN A 247 86.20 31.89 80.86
C ASN A 247 87.37 32.76 81.37
N GLU A 248 87.41 34.05 81.00
CA GLU A 248 88.43 34.97 81.49
C GLU A 248 88.27 35.26 82.99
N MET A 249 87.05 35.47 83.46
CA MET A 249 86.75 35.62 84.89
C MET A 249 87.13 34.36 85.69
N CYS A 250 86.92 33.16 85.14
CA CYS A 250 87.39 31.91 85.74
C CYS A 250 88.92 31.88 85.87
N ARG A 251 89.66 32.29 84.83
CA ARG A 251 91.14 32.38 84.88
C ARG A 251 91.62 33.35 85.96
N VAL A 252 91.01 34.54 86.03
CA VAL A 252 91.33 35.54 87.06
C VAL A 252 91.03 35.01 88.46
N SER A 253 89.88 34.38 88.65
CA SER A 253 89.48 33.76 89.93
C SER A 253 90.46 32.66 90.35
N ASP A 254 90.89 31.81 89.42
CA ASP A 254 91.90 30.78 89.67
C ASP A 254 93.27 31.38 90.05
N ALA A 255 93.70 32.44 89.36
CA ALA A 255 94.92 33.16 89.71
C ALA A 255 94.84 33.76 91.13
N HIS A 256 93.72 34.39 91.48
CA HIS A 256 93.45 34.91 92.82
C HIS A 256 93.47 33.78 93.86
N ARG A 257 92.86 32.63 93.56
CA ARG A 257 92.84 31.45 94.44
C ARG A 257 94.26 30.93 94.72
N VAL A 258 95.13 30.89 93.71
CA VAL A 258 96.55 30.54 93.88
C VAL A 258 97.28 31.59 94.74
N HIS A 259 97.06 32.87 94.48
CA HIS A 259 97.68 33.96 95.25
C HIS A 259 97.26 33.93 96.72
N ILE A 260 95.97 33.75 97.01
CA ILE A 260 95.45 33.60 98.37
C ILE A 260 96.11 32.41 99.09
N LYS A 261 96.22 31.24 98.44
CA LYS A 261 96.91 30.08 99.03
C LYS A 261 98.39 30.37 99.34
N SER A 262 99.07 31.10 98.45
CA SER A 262 100.44 31.57 98.69
C SER A 262 100.52 32.49 99.91
N LEU A 263 99.66 33.52 99.97
CA LEU A 263 99.58 34.45 101.10
C LEU A 263 99.24 33.74 102.42
N GLN A 264 98.32 32.78 102.41
CA GLN A 264 98.00 31.95 103.57
C GLN A 264 99.21 31.13 104.04
N SER A 265 99.98 30.57 103.10
CA SER A 265 101.21 29.82 103.39
C SER A 265 102.29 30.74 103.97
N ALA A 266 102.47 31.94 103.39
CA ALA A 266 103.39 32.96 103.89
C ALA A 266 102.99 33.43 105.30
N LEU A 267 101.70 33.73 105.54
CA LEU A 267 101.18 34.07 106.87
C LEU A 267 101.40 32.95 107.88
N LYS A 268 101.24 31.69 107.48
CA LYS A 268 101.55 30.53 108.33
C LYS A 268 103.04 30.46 108.67
N SER A 269 103.91 30.70 107.69
CA SER A 269 105.36 30.80 107.90
C SER A 269 105.73 31.95 108.84
N TYR A 270 105.20 33.16 108.62
CA TYR A 270 105.40 34.31 109.51
C TYR A 270 104.86 34.06 110.93
N LYS A 271 103.70 33.41 111.08
CA LYS A 271 103.19 32.99 112.39
C LYS A 271 104.11 31.99 113.08
N ASN A 272 104.65 31.02 112.34
CA ASN A 272 105.63 30.07 112.88
C ASN A 272 106.91 30.78 113.31
N MET A 273 107.46 31.68 112.49
CA MET A 273 108.62 32.51 112.85
C MET A 273 108.35 33.37 114.10
N LEU A 274 107.18 34.01 114.19
CA LEU A 274 106.79 34.78 115.38
C LEU A 274 106.66 33.90 116.63
N ASN A 275 106.17 32.67 116.49
CA ASN A 275 106.09 31.71 117.58
C ASN A 275 107.48 31.18 117.99
N GLU A 276 108.38 30.95 117.04
CA GLU A 276 109.79 30.63 117.30
C GLU A 276 110.49 31.79 118.01
N TYR A 277 110.31 33.03 117.55
CA TYR A 277 110.85 34.22 118.20
C TYR A 277 110.28 34.39 119.63
N ARG A 278 108.99 34.09 119.84
CA ARG A 278 108.39 34.02 121.18
C ARG A 278 109.03 32.93 122.04
N ARG A 279 109.26 31.73 121.51
CA ARG A 279 109.94 30.65 122.25
C ARG A 279 111.39 31.01 122.61
N TYR A 280 112.10 31.68 121.70
CA TYR A 280 113.46 32.19 121.95
C TYR A 280 113.45 33.21 123.10
N ASN A 281 112.50 34.16 123.10
CA ASN A 281 112.36 35.14 124.19
C ASN A 281 111.82 34.55 125.51
N SER A 282 111.07 33.44 125.49
CA SER A 282 110.63 32.75 126.71
C SER A 282 111.70 31.83 127.31
N SER A 283 112.80 31.57 126.60
CA SER A 283 113.92 30.74 127.07
C SER A 283 115.05 31.57 127.72
N ASP A 284 114.97 32.90 127.66
CA ASP A 284 116.01 33.83 128.12
C ASP A 284 115.53 34.80 129.24
N SER A 285 114.35 34.54 129.83
CA SER A 285 113.84 35.31 130.99
C SER A 285 113.83 34.50 132.30
N GLY A 286 114.78 33.57 132.43
CA GLY A 286 115.07 32.87 133.67
C GLY A 286 116.35 33.39 134.32
N TYR A 287 116.37 34.63 134.83
CA TYR A 287 117.26 35.06 135.93
C TYR A 287 116.83 36.43 136.50
N GLY A 288 116.41 36.44 137.77
CA GLY A 288 116.30 37.61 138.68
C GLY A 288 114.92 38.29 138.72
N TYR A 289 114.26 38.54 139.86
CA TYR A 289 114.64 38.52 141.28
C TYR A 289 113.35 38.62 142.14
N TYR A 290 113.37 38.00 143.32
CA TYR A 290 112.44 38.11 144.47
C TYR A 290 111.02 37.51 144.38
#